data_AF-C9YUC0-F1
#
_entry.id   AF-C9YUC0-F1
#
_cell.length_a   1.000
_cell.length_b   1.000
_cell.length_c   1.000
_cell.angle_alpha   90.00
_cell.angle_beta   90.00
_cell.angle_gamma   90.00
#
_symmetry.space_group_name_H-M   'P 1'
#
loop_
_entity.id
_entity.type
_entity.pdbx_description
1 polymer ?
#
loop_
_entity_poly.entity_id
_entity_poly.type
_entity_poly.pdbx_seq_one_letter_code
_entity_poly.pdbx_strand_id
1 'polypeptide(L)'
;MVIHLPHDEESGGSGHGHGVGSGGHSAGAGRPRHRAGPVTLRLGPGGVARFGRGSADTPVELRLGDPAVSRLAGEIRVTEDHWQLSNFSATQSYLVENPEGAGEYVRVPPRRVGAPIPFEFARVVLPARESTVSFQVFAPDHVYLDPDRAQHTAGPWGTQTLTAYSLDETATYFLVLVALCEPRLRDESAVAVPTTPQVVERLRTRPEHGGLTARAVSSHIAYLAEEKLRLDVPAAVEPGQGARRNGKREAIVGLALRFGLVHEEHLALLPPRTAAGLGARTCTA
;
A
#
# COMPACT_ATOMS: atom_id res chain seq x y z
N MET A 1 -3.13 16.25 -13.69
CA MET A 1 -3.68 15.42 -12.61
C MET A 1 -5.18 15.21 -12.82
N VAL A 2 -5.68 14.00 -12.54
CA VAL A 2 -7.11 13.65 -12.62
C VAL A 2 -7.58 13.16 -11.25
N ILE A 3 -8.78 13.57 -10.84
CA ILE A 3 -9.40 13.15 -9.59
C ILE A 3 -10.70 12.45 -9.90
N HIS A 4 -10.90 11.26 -9.32
CA HIS A 4 -12.09 10.44 -9.49
C HIS A 4 -12.80 10.25 -8.14
N LEU A 5 -14.09 10.59 -8.12
CA LEU A 5 -14.96 10.22 -7.00
C LEU A 5 -15.65 8.88 -7.33
N PRO A 6 -15.38 7.80 -6.59
CA PRO A 6 -16.08 6.54 -6.79
C PRO A 6 -17.58 6.71 -6.49
N HIS A 7 -18.41 5.95 -7.18
CA HIS A 7 -19.85 5.90 -6.91
C HIS A 7 -20.09 5.08 -5.64
N ASP A 8 -21.02 5.50 -4.79
CA ASP A 8 -21.49 4.69 -3.66
C ASP A 8 -22.19 3.44 -4.23
N GLU A 9 -21.50 2.30 -4.30
CA GLU A 9 -22.18 1.02 -4.46
C GLU A 9 -22.99 0.79 -3.19
N GLU A 10 -24.30 1.02 -3.27
CA GLU A 10 -25.25 0.65 -2.22
C GLU A 10 -25.02 -0.82 -1.87
N SER A 11 -24.46 -1.08 -0.69
CA SER A 11 -24.43 -2.38 -0.04
C SER A 11 -25.86 -2.93 0.00
N GLY A 12 -26.20 -3.77 -0.98
CA GLY A 12 -27.50 -4.39 -1.15
C GLY A 12 -27.81 -5.35 0.00
N GLY A 13 -28.28 -4.81 1.12
CA GLY A 13 -28.87 -5.59 2.21
C GLY A 13 -30.20 -6.18 1.77
N SER A 14 -30.17 -7.46 1.38
CA SER A 14 -31.36 -8.29 1.16
C SER A 14 -32.12 -8.48 2.49
N GLY A 15 -33.02 -7.55 2.80
CA GLY A 15 -34.01 -7.70 3.85
C GLY A 15 -35.30 -8.32 3.30
N HIS A 16 -35.54 -9.60 3.62
CA HIS A 16 -36.84 -10.22 3.45
C HIS A 16 -37.87 -9.54 4.37
N GLY A 17 -38.91 -8.94 3.79
CA GLY A 17 -40.06 -8.38 4.51
C GLY A 17 -41.36 -8.81 3.87
N HIS A 18 -42.05 -9.76 4.52
CA HIS A 18 -43.46 -10.08 4.27
C HIS A 18 -44.33 -8.85 4.59
N GLY A 19 -45.22 -8.48 3.67
CA GLY A 19 -46.13 -7.35 3.86
C GLY A 19 -47.49 -7.74 4.42
N VAL A 20 -48.20 -6.75 4.99
CA VAL A 20 -49.67 -6.57 4.90
C VAL A 20 -50.03 -5.08 5.13
N GLY A 21 -50.70 -4.46 4.16
CA GLY A 21 -51.97 -3.72 4.37
C GLY A 21 -52.01 -2.23 4.74
N SER A 22 -52.42 -1.43 3.74
CA SER A 22 -53.52 -0.43 3.79
C SER A 22 -53.22 1.06 4.02
N GLY A 23 -53.44 1.85 2.96
CA GLY A 23 -54.31 3.04 2.96
C GLY A 23 -53.75 4.38 3.45
N GLY A 24 -53.57 5.35 2.53
CA GLY A 24 -53.50 6.78 2.88
C GLY A 24 -52.84 7.66 1.82
N HIS A 25 -53.64 8.46 1.12
CA HIS A 25 -53.18 9.47 0.16
C HIS A 25 -52.33 10.56 0.83
N SER A 26 -51.18 10.90 0.24
CA SER A 26 -50.60 12.24 0.29
C SER A 26 -49.59 12.41 -0.85
N ALA A 27 -50.01 13.11 -1.89
CA ALA A 27 -49.15 13.59 -2.96
C ALA A 27 -48.29 14.75 -2.42
N GLY A 28 -46.98 14.53 -2.33
CA GLY A 28 -46.01 15.53 -1.86
C GLY A 28 -44.67 15.36 -2.57
N ALA A 29 -44.55 16.01 -3.73
CA ALA A 29 -43.33 16.40 -4.43
C ALA A 29 -42.05 15.58 -4.13
N GLY A 30 -41.89 14.47 -4.84
CA GLY A 30 -40.61 13.79 -4.97
C GLY A 30 -39.62 14.71 -5.69
N ARG A 31 -38.75 15.40 -4.93
CA ARG A 31 -37.53 15.98 -5.49
C ARG A 31 -36.75 14.84 -6.17
N PRO A 32 -36.30 15.00 -7.43
CA PRO A 32 -35.48 13.98 -8.06
C PRO A 32 -34.21 13.82 -7.22
N ARG A 33 -34.03 12.63 -6.63
CA ARG A 33 -32.75 12.21 -6.10
C ARG A 33 -31.82 12.15 -7.29
N HIS A 34 -31.06 13.21 -7.53
CA HIS A 34 -29.97 13.18 -8.50
C HIS A 34 -28.99 12.10 -8.02
N ARG A 35 -29.07 10.93 -8.64
CA ARG A 35 -28.04 9.90 -8.57
C ARG A 35 -26.80 10.54 -9.21
N ALA A 36 -25.93 11.09 -8.39
CA ALA A 36 -24.71 11.73 -8.86
C ALA A 36 -23.84 10.64 -9.47
N GLY A 37 -23.68 10.68 -10.79
CA GLY A 37 -22.76 9.80 -11.50
C GLY A 37 -21.31 10.06 -11.07
N PRO A 38 -20.37 9.20 -11.47
CA PRO A 38 -18.95 9.38 -11.16
C PRO A 38 -18.47 10.76 -11.62
N VAL A 39 -17.87 11.51 -10.70
CA VAL A 39 -17.32 12.84 -10.98
C VAL A 39 -15.85 12.70 -11.29
N THR A 40 -15.44 13.22 -12.45
CA THR A 40 -14.03 13.30 -12.86
C THR A 40 -13.62 14.76 -12.97
N LEU A 41 -12.57 15.16 -12.25
CA LEU A 41 -12.01 16.50 -12.31
C LEU A 41 -10.59 16.46 -12.89
N ARG A 42 -10.30 17.31 -13.86
CA ARG A 42 -8.95 17.44 -14.45
C ARG A 42 -8.33 18.76 -14.02
N LEU A 43 -7.13 18.70 -13.45
CA LEU A 43 -6.37 19.85 -12.99
C LEU A 43 -4.99 19.87 -13.69
N GLY A 44 -4.62 21.04 -14.21
CA GLY A 44 -3.27 21.33 -14.69
C GLY A 44 -2.38 21.90 -13.57
N PRO A 45 -1.09 22.17 -13.85
CA PRO A 45 -0.17 22.83 -12.90
C PRO A 45 -0.76 24.14 -12.37
N GLY A 46 -0.60 24.38 -11.07
CA GLY A 46 -1.24 25.51 -10.36
C GLY A 46 -2.74 25.35 -10.13
N GLY A 47 -3.36 24.29 -10.66
CA GLY A 47 -4.76 23.97 -10.46
C GLY A 47 -5.06 23.62 -9.01
N VAL A 48 -6.23 24.08 -8.55
CA VAL A 48 -6.70 23.90 -7.17
C VAL A 48 -8.11 23.30 -7.20
N ALA A 49 -8.37 22.35 -6.31
CA ALA A 49 -9.70 21.82 -6.06
C ALA A 49 -9.96 21.70 -4.56
N ARG A 50 -11.04 22.30 -4.09
CA ARG A 50 -11.52 22.16 -2.72
C ARG A 50 -12.46 20.99 -2.63
N PHE A 51 -12.43 20.32 -1.49
CA PHE A 51 -13.33 19.22 -1.20
C PHE A 51 -14.01 19.38 0.15
N GLY A 52 -15.19 18.78 0.27
CA GLY A 52 -15.99 18.76 1.49
C GLY A 52 -17.47 18.61 1.19
N ARG A 53 -18.32 18.83 2.18
CA ARG A 53 -19.78 18.82 1.99
C ARG A 53 -20.28 19.95 1.08
N GLY A 54 -19.58 21.08 1.11
CA GLY A 54 -20.00 22.32 0.47
C GLY A 54 -21.25 22.95 1.08
N SER A 55 -21.53 24.16 0.62
CA SER A 55 -22.78 24.91 0.77
C SER A 55 -22.87 25.97 -0.33
N ALA A 56 -23.95 26.75 -0.35
CA ALA A 56 -24.03 27.93 -1.22
C ALA A 56 -22.92 28.94 -0.87
N ASP A 57 -22.67 29.17 0.42
CA ASP A 57 -21.63 30.10 0.91
C ASP A 57 -20.21 29.52 0.87
N THR A 58 -20.08 28.22 0.61
CA THR A 58 -18.81 27.51 0.61
C THR A 58 -18.83 26.47 -0.51
N PRO A 59 -18.74 26.92 -1.78
CA PRO A 59 -18.70 26.01 -2.92
C PRO A 59 -17.40 25.19 -2.87
N VAL A 60 -17.52 23.93 -3.26
CA VAL A 60 -16.40 22.99 -3.39
C VAL A 60 -16.54 22.26 -4.72
N GLU A 61 -15.40 22.01 -5.36
CA GLU A 61 -15.33 21.33 -6.65
C GLU A 61 -15.58 19.82 -6.48
N LEU A 62 -15.17 19.25 -5.34
CA LEU A 62 -15.36 17.84 -4.98
C LEU A 62 -16.30 17.72 -3.77
N ARG A 63 -17.56 17.33 -4.03
CA ARG A 63 -18.56 17.16 -2.97
C ARG A 63 -18.49 15.77 -2.34
N LEU A 64 -18.36 15.74 -1.02
CA LEU A 64 -18.44 14.55 -0.18
C LEU A 64 -19.68 14.69 0.71
N GLY A 65 -20.69 13.83 0.51
CA GLY A 65 -22.01 14.00 1.13
C GLY A 65 -22.08 13.72 2.64
N ASP A 66 -21.08 13.05 3.21
CA ASP A 66 -21.15 12.53 4.57
C ASP A 66 -21.25 13.67 5.64
N PRO A 67 -22.20 13.59 6.59
CA PRO A 67 -22.39 14.61 7.62
C PRO A 67 -21.18 14.90 8.51
N ALA A 68 -20.26 13.95 8.71
CA ALA A 68 -19.02 14.14 9.47
C ALA A 68 -17.94 14.90 8.69
N VAL A 69 -18.09 15.06 7.37
CA VAL A 69 -17.17 15.87 6.56
C VAL A 69 -17.54 17.35 6.68
N SER A 70 -16.55 18.20 6.98
CA SER A 70 -16.73 19.64 7.02
C SER A 70 -17.20 20.21 5.68
N ARG A 71 -17.91 21.35 5.70
CA ARG A 71 -18.34 22.02 4.46
C ARG A 71 -17.16 22.35 3.55
N LEU A 72 -16.07 22.82 4.15
CA LEU A 72 -14.76 22.93 3.55
C LEU A 72 -13.82 22.01 4.34
N ALA A 73 -13.55 20.83 3.80
CA ALA A 73 -12.75 19.81 4.47
C ALA A 73 -11.27 19.93 4.11
N GLY A 74 -10.97 20.34 2.89
CA GLY A 74 -9.59 20.55 2.47
C GLY A 74 -9.45 21.08 1.06
N GLU A 75 -8.20 21.11 0.62
CA GLU A 75 -7.80 21.59 -0.70
C GLU A 75 -6.72 20.67 -1.27
N ILE A 76 -6.82 20.42 -2.58
CA ILE A 76 -5.80 19.77 -3.38
C ILE A 76 -5.20 20.81 -4.30
N ARG A 77 -3.86 20.83 -4.40
CA ARG A 77 -3.13 21.72 -5.29
C ARG A 77 -2.14 20.93 -6.14
N VAL A 78 -2.12 21.21 -7.44
CA VAL A 78 -1.14 20.65 -8.37
C VAL A 78 0.04 21.62 -8.45
N THR A 79 1.25 21.15 -8.20
CA THR A 79 2.49 21.90 -8.45
C THR A 79 3.10 21.46 -9.79
N GLU A 80 4.32 21.88 -10.11
CA GLU A 80 4.97 21.48 -11.36
C GLU A 80 5.40 20.01 -11.35
N ASP A 81 5.85 19.50 -10.20
CA ASP A 81 6.51 18.20 -10.04
C ASP A 81 5.84 17.27 -9.01
N HIS A 82 4.84 17.75 -8.27
CA HIS A 82 4.10 16.97 -7.29
C HIS A 82 2.67 17.52 -7.11
N TRP A 83 1.96 16.99 -6.12
CA TRP A 83 0.70 17.56 -5.67
C TRP A 83 0.65 17.61 -4.15
N GLN A 84 -0.21 18.49 -3.64
CA GLN A 84 -0.30 18.79 -2.22
C GLN A 84 -1.72 18.62 -1.72
N LEU A 85 -1.83 18.13 -0.48
CA LEU A 85 -3.08 18.04 0.25
C LEU A 85 -3.06 18.98 1.47
N SER A 86 -4.08 19.82 1.58
CA SER A 86 -4.36 20.61 2.77
C SER A 86 -5.55 20.02 3.51
N ASN A 87 -5.36 19.72 4.79
CA ASN A 87 -6.39 19.28 5.71
C ASN A 87 -6.88 20.49 6.53
N PHE A 88 -8.10 20.94 6.27
CA PHE A 88 -8.72 22.05 6.99
C PHE A 88 -9.56 21.58 8.19
N SER A 89 -9.63 20.28 8.46
CA SER A 89 -10.22 19.77 9.69
C SER A 89 -9.47 20.28 10.91
N ALA A 90 -10.21 20.66 11.95
CA ALA A 90 -9.64 21.04 13.23
C ALA A 90 -9.24 19.83 14.09
N THR A 91 -9.85 18.66 13.84
CA THR A 91 -9.80 17.51 14.78
C THR A 91 -9.39 16.19 14.14
N GLN A 92 -9.61 16.01 12.83
CA GLN A 92 -9.42 14.72 12.16
C GLN A 92 -8.21 14.73 11.23
N SER A 93 -7.42 13.65 11.28
CA SER A 93 -6.37 13.42 10.29
C SER A 93 -6.98 12.79 9.04
N TYR A 94 -6.38 13.05 7.88
CA TYR A 94 -6.67 12.35 6.63
C TYR A 94 -5.57 11.35 6.34
N LEU A 95 -5.90 10.31 5.60
CA LEU A 95 -4.91 9.37 5.08
C LEU A 95 -4.85 9.54 3.57
N VAL A 96 -3.64 9.42 3.04
CA VAL A 96 -3.41 9.29 1.61
C VAL A 96 -2.73 7.94 1.44
N GLU A 97 -3.45 6.97 0.92
CA GLU A 97 -2.97 5.61 0.71
C GLU A 97 -2.39 5.50 -0.69
N ASN A 98 -1.32 4.72 -0.83
CA ASN A 98 -0.79 4.29 -2.12
C ASN A 98 -1.38 2.90 -2.43
N PRO A 99 -2.35 2.78 -3.36
CA PRO A 99 -2.92 1.48 -3.69
C PRO A 99 -1.93 0.53 -4.39
N GLU A 100 -0.81 1.05 -4.89
CA GLU A 100 0.26 0.28 -5.56
C GLU A 100 1.41 -0.08 -4.61
N GLY A 101 1.56 0.62 -3.48
CA GLY A 101 2.63 0.38 -2.52
C GLY A 101 2.10 -0.37 -1.33
N ALA A 102 2.54 -1.62 -1.11
CA ALA A 102 2.15 -2.59 -0.09
C ALA A 102 1.66 -2.04 1.28
N GLY A 103 0.48 -1.40 1.31
CA GLY A 103 -0.09 -0.71 2.48
C GLY A 103 0.57 0.62 2.87
N GLU A 104 1.35 1.26 1.99
CA GLU A 104 1.95 2.56 2.26
C GLU A 104 0.91 3.67 2.37
N TYR A 105 1.10 4.58 3.34
CA TYR A 105 0.23 5.74 3.49
C TYR A 105 0.96 6.95 4.09
N VAL A 106 0.45 8.13 3.76
CA VAL A 106 0.81 9.39 4.40
C VAL A 106 -0.36 9.85 5.26
N ARG A 107 -0.12 10.03 6.56
CA ARG A 107 -1.08 10.69 7.46
C ARG A 107 -0.92 12.21 7.36
N VAL A 108 -1.98 12.91 7.01
CA VAL A 108 -2.04 14.37 6.96
C VAL A 108 -2.78 14.89 8.21
N PRO A 109 -2.06 15.45 9.21
CA PRO A 109 -2.65 15.87 10.47
C PRO A 109 -3.70 16.98 10.29
N PRO A 110 -4.59 17.19 11.28
CA PRO A 110 -5.53 18.31 11.26
C PRO A 110 -4.80 19.64 11.11
N ARG A 111 -5.39 20.57 10.36
CA ARG A 111 -4.86 21.92 10.08
C ARG A 111 -3.54 21.95 9.29
N ARG A 112 -3.05 20.81 8.79
CA ARG A 112 -1.85 20.80 7.95
C ARG A 112 -2.18 21.38 6.57
N VAL A 113 -1.46 22.42 6.18
CA VAL A 113 -1.58 23.05 4.86
C VAL A 113 -0.44 22.58 3.96
N GLY A 114 -0.73 22.31 2.70
CA GLY A 114 0.25 22.02 1.66
C GLY A 114 1.13 20.80 1.95
N ALA A 115 0.58 19.70 2.48
CA ALA A 115 1.35 18.48 2.67
C ALA A 115 1.71 17.89 1.29
N PRO A 116 3.00 17.77 0.92
CA PRO A 116 3.38 17.16 -0.35
C PRO A 116 3.05 15.67 -0.32
N ILE A 117 2.44 15.17 -1.39
CA ILE A 117 2.07 13.76 -1.52
C ILE A 117 2.98 13.11 -2.57
N PRO A 118 3.74 12.07 -2.20
CA PRO A 118 4.72 11.43 -3.06
C PRO A 118 4.13 10.24 -3.83
N PHE A 119 2.85 10.28 -4.18
CA PHE A 119 2.16 9.17 -4.85
C PHE A 119 1.51 9.65 -6.14
N GLU A 120 1.82 8.96 -7.23
CA GLU A 120 1.23 9.14 -8.56
C GLU A 120 -0.22 8.64 -8.57
N PHE A 121 -0.46 7.46 -8.02
CA PHE A 121 -1.79 6.94 -7.77
C PHE A 121 -2.07 6.90 -6.27
N ALA A 122 -3.08 7.66 -5.86
CA ALA A 122 -3.41 7.79 -4.45
C ALA A 122 -4.90 7.68 -4.19
N ARG A 123 -5.24 7.16 -3.00
CA ARG A 123 -6.58 7.25 -2.43
C ARG A 123 -6.56 8.15 -1.21
N VAL A 124 -7.26 9.28 -1.28
CA VAL A 124 -7.45 10.15 -0.12
C VAL A 124 -8.65 9.66 0.67
N VAL A 125 -8.45 9.36 1.96
CA VAL A 125 -9.42 8.78 2.86
C VAL A 125 -9.68 9.72 4.03
N LEU A 126 -10.95 10.01 4.27
CA LEU A 126 -11.42 10.82 5.39
C LEU A 126 -12.28 9.97 6.33
N PRO A 127 -12.19 10.19 7.65
CA PRO A 127 -13.09 9.55 8.60
C PRO A 127 -14.53 10.05 8.41
N ALA A 128 -15.50 9.12 8.42
CA ALA A 128 -16.93 9.37 8.39
C ALA A 128 -17.61 8.68 9.61
N ARG A 129 -18.93 8.86 9.79
CA ARG A 129 -19.65 8.36 10.99
C ARG A 129 -19.75 6.84 11.05
N GLU A 130 -20.04 6.20 9.93
CA GLU A 130 -20.30 4.76 9.85
C GLU A 130 -19.19 4.01 9.11
N SER A 131 -18.41 4.72 8.30
CA SER A 131 -17.32 4.17 7.48
C SER A 131 -16.27 5.26 7.19
N THR A 132 -15.53 5.12 6.08
CA THR A 132 -14.69 6.17 5.53
C THR A 132 -15.26 6.64 4.19
N VAL A 133 -15.02 7.90 3.86
CA VAL A 133 -15.26 8.42 2.51
C VAL A 133 -13.93 8.64 1.81
N SER A 134 -13.86 8.35 0.52
CA SER A 134 -12.61 8.45 -0.22
C SER A 134 -12.79 8.92 -1.66
N PHE A 135 -11.69 9.38 -2.24
CA PHE A 135 -11.58 9.69 -3.66
C PHE A 135 -10.17 9.36 -4.16
N GLN A 136 -10.06 9.12 -5.46
CA GLN A 136 -8.80 8.73 -6.10
C GLN A 136 -8.17 9.93 -6.80
N VAL A 137 -6.84 10.01 -6.74
CA VAL A 137 -6.03 11.02 -7.41
C VAL A 137 -5.01 10.30 -8.29
N PHE A 138 -4.93 10.74 -9.54
CA PHE A 138 -3.97 10.30 -10.56
C PHE A 138 -3.11 11.51 -10.94
N ALA A 139 -1.95 11.63 -10.32
CA ALA A 139 -0.95 12.63 -10.58
C ALA A 139 -0.03 12.20 -11.74
N PRO A 140 0.69 13.14 -12.37
CA PRO A 140 1.71 12.81 -13.38
C PRO A 140 2.84 11.96 -12.78
N ASP A 141 3.50 11.16 -13.62
CA ASP A 141 4.64 10.33 -13.23
C ASP A 141 5.79 11.18 -12.69
N HIS A 142 6.47 10.69 -11.65
CA HIS A 142 7.71 11.31 -11.22
C HIS A 142 8.80 11.18 -12.30
N VAL A 143 9.54 12.27 -12.51
CA VAL A 143 10.68 12.27 -13.43
C VAL A 143 11.89 11.70 -12.69
N TYR A 144 12.24 10.46 -13.01
CA TYR A 144 13.46 9.84 -12.50
C TYR A 144 14.68 10.23 -13.35
N LEU A 145 15.83 10.34 -12.70
CA LEU A 145 17.09 10.48 -13.41
C LEU A 145 17.39 9.20 -14.19
N ASP A 146 17.82 9.37 -15.43
CA ASP A 146 18.34 8.28 -16.25
C ASP A 146 19.57 7.65 -15.54
N PRO A 147 19.56 6.33 -15.25
CA PRO A 147 20.62 5.66 -14.53
C PRO A 147 21.99 5.80 -15.21
N ASP A 148 22.05 5.81 -16.54
CA ASP A 148 23.31 5.97 -17.28
C ASP A 148 23.88 7.38 -17.06
N ARG A 149 23.00 8.38 -17.04
CA ARG A 149 23.37 9.78 -16.81
C ARG A 149 23.88 10.02 -15.38
N ALA A 150 23.37 9.29 -14.40
CA ALA A 150 23.85 9.35 -13.02
C ALA A 150 25.26 8.73 -12.88
N GLN A 151 25.57 7.66 -13.60
CA GLN A 151 26.89 7.00 -13.58
C GLN A 151 27.98 7.77 -14.32
N HIS A 152 27.64 8.51 -15.39
CA HIS A 152 28.60 9.29 -16.16
C HIS A 152 29.04 10.62 -15.51
N THR A 153 28.48 10.98 -14.35
CA THR A 153 28.87 12.22 -13.63
C THR A 153 30.08 12.01 -12.70
N ALA A 154 30.59 10.78 -12.58
CA ALA A 154 31.82 10.50 -11.84
C ALA A 154 33.05 11.04 -12.60
N GLY A 155 33.68 12.09 -12.07
CA GLY A 155 34.92 12.62 -12.63
C GLY A 155 36.06 11.58 -12.57
N PRO A 156 37.09 11.69 -13.45
CA PRO A 156 38.16 10.68 -13.60
C PRO A 156 38.99 10.37 -12.35
N TRP A 157 38.83 11.16 -11.27
CA TRP A 157 39.65 11.11 -10.06
C TRP A 157 38.84 10.84 -8.78
N GLY A 158 37.56 10.46 -8.89
CA GLY A 158 36.75 10.04 -7.74
C GLY A 158 36.98 8.57 -7.38
N THR A 159 37.06 8.25 -6.09
CA THR A 159 36.96 6.86 -5.63
C THR A 159 35.59 6.28 -6.02
N GLN A 160 35.57 5.07 -6.59
CA GLN A 160 34.33 4.42 -6.98
C GLN A 160 33.38 4.24 -5.78
N THR A 161 32.13 4.69 -5.92
CA THR A 161 31.08 4.47 -4.92
C THR A 161 30.83 2.97 -4.79
N LEU A 162 31.10 2.42 -3.60
CA LEU A 162 30.80 1.02 -3.29
C LEU A 162 29.30 0.85 -3.00
N THR A 163 28.71 -0.27 -3.41
CA THR A 163 27.32 -0.59 -3.06
C THR A 163 27.21 -0.93 -1.58
N ALA A 164 26.21 -0.35 -0.89
CA ALA A 164 26.01 -0.55 0.54
C ALA A 164 25.68 -2.01 0.89
N TYR A 165 24.94 -2.68 -0.01
CA TYR A 165 24.59 -4.10 0.10
C TYR A 165 24.84 -4.78 -1.24
N SER A 166 25.89 -5.60 -1.33
CA SER A 166 26.18 -6.38 -2.55
C SER A 166 25.51 -7.75 -2.47
N LEU A 167 24.22 -7.78 -2.81
CA LEU A 167 23.44 -9.01 -2.96
C LEU A 167 23.57 -9.54 -4.39
N ASP A 168 23.72 -10.86 -4.51
CA ASP A 168 23.71 -11.58 -5.77
C ASP A 168 22.37 -12.31 -5.88
N GLU A 169 21.52 -11.84 -6.78
CA GLU A 169 20.16 -12.34 -6.97
C GLU A 169 20.11 -13.80 -7.45
N THR A 170 21.21 -14.28 -8.04
CA THR A 170 21.33 -15.66 -8.54
C THR A 170 21.67 -16.66 -7.43
N ALA A 171 22.11 -16.17 -6.26
CA ALA A 171 22.57 -17.01 -5.18
C ALA A 171 21.44 -17.55 -4.30
N THR A 172 21.62 -18.76 -3.76
CA THR A 172 20.63 -19.42 -2.90
C THR A 172 20.27 -18.61 -1.65
N TYR A 173 21.20 -17.83 -1.09
CA TYR A 173 20.89 -16.98 0.06
C TYR A 173 19.90 -15.87 -0.30
N PHE A 174 19.92 -15.37 -1.54
CA PHE A 174 18.97 -14.36 -1.99
C PHE A 174 17.58 -14.98 -2.14
N LEU A 175 17.50 -16.20 -2.67
CA LEU A 175 16.23 -16.95 -2.73
C LEU A 175 15.62 -17.17 -1.33
N VAL A 176 16.45 -17.46 -0.33
CA VAL A 176 16.03 -17.54 1.09
C VAL A 176 15.53 -16.18 1.60
N LEU A 177 16.20 -15.07 1.23
CA LEU A 177 15.76 -13.71 1.60
C LEU A 177 14.39 -13.37 1.01
N VAL A 178 14.17 -13.69 -0.28
CA VAL A 178 12.88 -13.49 -0.96
C VAL A 178 11.78 -14.30 -0.26
N ALA A 179 12.03 -15.57 0.06
CA ALA A 179 11.06 -16.42 0.78
C ALA A 179 10.69 -15.89 2.17
N LEU A 180 11.62 -15.20 2.86
CA LEU A 180 11.35 -14.55 4.15
C LEU A 180 10.51 -13.26 3.98
N CYS A 181 10.74 -12.50 2.91
CA CYS A 181 10.04 -11.25 2.63
C CYS A 181 8.67 -11.47 1.98
N GLU A 182 8.46 -12.63 1.36
CA GLU A 182 7.29 -12.98 0.56
C GLU A 182 5.93 -12.60 1.18
N PRO A 183 5.62 -12.89 2.46
CA PRO A 183 4.31 -12.54 3.02
C PRO A 183 4.05 -11.04 3.02
N ARG A 184 5.06 -10.24 3.37
CA ARG A 184 4.93 -8.78 3.44
C ARG A 184 4.83 -8.13 2.07
N LEU A 185 5.49 -8.70 1.06
CA LEU A 185 5.38 -8.28 -0.33
C LEU A 185 4.04 -8.64 -0.99
N ARG A 186 3.20 -9.45 -0.32
CA ARG A 186 1.85 -9.79 -0.79
C ARG A 186 0.74 -9.27 0.13
N ASP A 187 1.02 -8.18 0.84
CA ASP A 187 0.11 -7.53 1.79
C ASP A 187 -0.34 -8.40 2.99
N GLU A 188 0.33 -9.54 3.26
CA GLU A 188 0.11 -10.36 4.45
C GLU A 188 0.93 -9.81 5.64
N SER A 189 0.91 -8.48 5.86
CA SER A 189 1.82 -7.78 6.79
C SER A 189 1.67 -8.19 8.27
N ALA A 190 0.49 -8.71 8.64
CA ALA A 190 0.21 -9.24 9.98
C ALA A 190 0.77 -10.66 10.21
N VAL A 191 1.27 -11.33 9.17
CA VAL A 191 1.82 -12.69 9.27
C VAL A 191 3.25 -12.62 9.83
N ALA A 192 3.51 -13.45 10.85
CA ALA A 192 4.85 -13.59 11.43
C ALA A 192 5.86 -14.02 10.36
N VAL A 193 7.10 -13.53 10.46
CA VAL A 193 8.14 -13.89 9.48
C VAL A 193 8.34 -15.40 9.40
N PRO A 194 8.40 -15.99 8.18
CA PRO A 194 8.47 -17.44 8.00
C PRO A 194 9.58 -18.12 8.79
N THR A 195 9.25 -19.27 9.37
CA THR A 195 10.19 -20.11 10.10
C THR A 195 11.09 -20.90 9.14
N THR A 196 12.23 -21.40 9.62
CA THR A 196 13.15 -22.21 8.80
C THR A 196 12.44 -23.41 8.14
N PRO A 197 11.60 -24.20 8.83
CA PRO A 197 10.84 -25.27 8.17
C PRO A 197 9.88 -24.76 7.09
N GLN A 198 9.21 -23.63 7.32
CA GLN A 198 8.32 -23.02 6.33
C GLN A 198 9.08 -22.54 5.09
N VAL A 199 10.27 -21.94 5.26
CA VAL A 199 11.13 -21.54 4.13
C VAL A 199 11.60 -22.77 3.34
N VAL A 200 12.03 -23.83 4.02
CA VAL A 200 12.42 -25.07 3.35
C VAL A 200 11.26 -25.63 2.53
N GLU A 201 10.07 -25.73 3.13
CA GLU A 201 8.88 -26.23 2.43
C GLU A 201 8.51 -25.36 1.24
N ARG A 202 8.59 -24.04 1.41
CA ARG A 202 8.33 -23.07 0.36
C ARG A 202 9.25 -23.20 -0.85
N LEU A 203 10.51 -23.59 -0.64
CA LEU A 203 11.54 -23.69 -1.68
C LEU A 203 11.68 -25.09 -2.31
N ARG A 204 11.27 -26.15 -1.60
CA ARG A 204 11.32 -27.55 -2.08
C ARG A 204 10.50 -27.79 -3.35
N THR A 205 9.50 -26.97 -3.61
CA THR A 205 8.61 -27.10 -4.77
C THR A 205 9.30 -26.76 -6.10
N ARG A 206 10.56 -26.28 -6.10
CA ARG A 206 11.42 -26.19 -7.29
C ARG A 206 12.38 -27.40 -7.38
N PRO A 207 12.44 -28.11 -8.52
CA PRO A 207 13.34 -29.27 -8.70
C PRO A 207 14.82 -28.95 -8.45
N GLU A 208 15.26 -27.77 -8.89
CA GLU A 208 16.63 -27.26 -8.74
C GLU A 208 17.05 -27.04 -7.27
N HIS A 209 16.07 -26.89 -6.37
CA HIS A 209 16.26 -26.54 -4.96
C HIS A 209 15.72 -27.59 -3.99
N GLY A 210 15.27 -28.75 -4.50
CA GLY A 210 14.69 -29.85 -3.71
C GLY A 210 15.62 -30.44 -2.65
N GLY A 211 16.92 -30.15 -2.72
CA GLY A 211 17.94 -30.57 -1.75
C GLY A 211 18.16 -29.62 -0.56
N LEU A 212 17.47 -28.47 -0.48
CA LEU A 212 17.71 -27.51 0.60
C LEU A 212 17.26 -28.09 1.96
N THR A 213 18.23 -28.24 2.87
CA THR A 213 17.99 -28.69 4.24
C THR A 213 17.71 -27.52 5.17
N ALA A 214 17.03 -27.78 6.29
CA ALA A 214 16.83 -26.77 7.35
C ALA A 214 18.15 -26.20 7.89
N ARG A 215 19.22 -27.01 7.87
CA ARG A 215 20.57 -26.58 8.22
C ARG A 215 21.11 -25.58 7.20
N ALA A 216 21.01 -25.89 5.90
CA ALA A 216 21.44 -24.98 4.83
C ALA A 216 20.70 -23.63 4.87
N VAL A 217 19.37 -23.66 5.04
CA VAL A 217 18.58 -22.42 5.19
C VAL A 217 19.04 -21.61 6.41
N SER A 218 19.27 -22.26 7.55
CA SER A 218 19.76 -21.57 8.75
C SER A 218 21.14 -20.94 8.53
N SER A 219 22.02 -21.61 7.80
CA SER A 219 23.33 -21.06 7.42
C SER A 219 23.21 -19.86 6.49
N HIS A 220 22.31 -19.89 5.50
CA HIS A 220 22.06 -18.74 4.63
C HIS A 220 21.47 -17.55 5.39
N ILE A 221 20.59 -17.79 6.38
CA ILE A 221 20.07 -16.73 7.25
C ILE A 221 21.19 -16.09 8.08
N ALA A 222 22.13 -16.88 8.60
CA ALA A 222 23.29 -16.36 9.32
C ALA A 222 24.21 -15.53 8.39
N TYR A 223 24.52 -16.06 7.21
CA TYR A 223 25.32 -15.38 6.18
C TYR A 223 24.70 -14.04 5.74
N LEU A 224 23.38 -14.02 5.54
CA LEU A 224 22.64 -12.78 5.27
C LEU A 224 22.83 -11.76 6.38
N ALA A 225 22.63 -12.15 7.64
CA ALA A 225 22.74 -11.24 8.76
C ALA A 225 24.17 -10.70 8.95
N GLU A 226 25.17 -11.59 8.92
CA GLU A 226 26.53 -11.27 9.36
C GLU A 226 27.35 -10.65 8.22
N GLU A 227 27.28 -11.21 7.01
CA GLU A 227 28.17 -10.82 5.91
C GLU A 227 27.51 -9.84 4.95
N LYS A 228 26.25 -10.09 4.57
CA LYS A 228 25.57 -9.32 3.51
C LYS A 228 24.89 -8.06 4.02
N LEU A 229 24.18 -8.16 5.13
CA LEU A 229 23.40 -7.08 5.70
C LEU A 229 24.09 -6.43 6.90
N ARG A 230 25.13 -7.08 7.45
CA ARG A 230 25.94 -6.60 8.58
C ARG A 230 25.09 -6.08 9.73
N LEU A 231 24.07 -6.86 10.08
CA LEU A 231 23.11 -6.56 11.13
C LEU A 231 23.80 -6.71 12.49
N ASP A 232 23.94 -5.61 13.21
CA ASP A 232 24.31 -5.63 14.62
C ASP A 232 23.05 -5.96 15.43
N VAL A 233 22.85 -7.25 15.73
CA VAL A 233 21.71 -7.70 16.56
C VAL A 233 22.16 -7.60 18.01
N PRO A 234 21.65 -6.65 18.83
CA PRO A 234 22.09 -6.49 20.21
C PRO A 234 21.84 -7.79 20.98
N ALA A 235 22.85 -8.25 21.71
CA ALA A 235 22.71 -9.35 22.66
C ALA A 235 21.88 -8.90 23.88
N ALA A 236 20.57 -8.72 23.72
CA ALA A 236 19.67 -8.46 24.83
C ALA A 236 19.37 -9.76 25.60
N VAL A 237 19.36 -9.63 26.93
CA VAL A 237 19.31 -10.67 27.96
C VAL A 237 18.01 -11.50 27.87
N GLU A 238 18.14 -12.78 27.48
CA GLU A 238 17.22 -13.96 27.51
C GLU A 238 15.68 -13.74 27.68
N PRO A 239 14.83 -14.42 26.86
CA PRO A 239 14.79 -15.89 26.86
C PRO A 239 14.68 -16.58 25.48
N GLY A 240 15.39 -17.71 25.34
CA GLY A 240 15.06 -18.77 24.37
C GLY A 240 15.65 -18.58 22.98
N GLN A 241 16.39 -19.60 22.51
CA GLN A 241 17.02 -19.63 21.19
C GLN A 241 16.03 -19.41 20.03
N GLY A 242 14.75 -19.77 20.21
CA GLY A 242 13.68 -19.54 19.25
C GLY A 242 13.30 -18.06 19.09
N ALA A 243 13.17 -17.31 20.19
CA ALA A 243 12.86 -15.88 20.15
C ALA A 243 14.01 -15.06 19.54
N ARG A 244 15.26 -15.43 19.86
CA ARG A 244 16.47 -14.85 19.27
C ARG A 244 16.53 -15.02 17.75
N ARG A 245 16.24 -16.24 17.27
CA ARG A 245 16.21 -16.55 15.83
C ARG A 245 15.06 -15.84 15.12
N ASN A 246 13.93 -15.66 15.79
CA ASN A 246 12.83 -14.88 15.24
C ASN A 246 13.21 -13.41 15.09
N GLY A 247 13.80 -12.80 16.13
CA GLY A 247 14.29 -11.42 16.09
C GLY A 247 15.32 -11.17 14.98
N LYS A 248 16.25 -12.12 14.75
CA LYS A 248 17.21 -12.03 13.63
C LYS A 248 16.52 -12.03 12.26
N ARG A 249 15.54 -12.92 12.03
CA ARG A 249 14.79 -12.94 10.75
C ARG A 249 13.95 -11.69 10.56
N GLU A 250 13.30 -11.21 11.62
CA GLU A 250 12.54 -9.95 11.61
C GLU A 250 13.44 -8.76 11.24
N ALA A 251 14.65 -8.69 11.80
CA ALA A 251 15.61 -7.65 11.46
C ALA A 251 16.07 -7.73 10.00
N ILE A 252 16.34 -8.93 9.48
CA ILE A 252 16.68 -9.17 8.06
C ILE A 252 15.56 -8.66 7.14
N VAL A 253 14.32 -9.12 7.37
CA VAL A 253 13.18 -8.73 6.53
C VAL A 253 12.90 -7.24 6.65
N GLY A 254 12.94 -6.69 7.87
CA GLY A 254 12.74 -5.27 8.11
C GLY A 254 13.75 -4.39 7.39
N LEU A 255 15.03 -4.78 7.40
CA LEU A 255 16.08 -4.07 6.67
C LEU A 255 15.90 -4.18 5.15
N ALA A 256 15.67 -5.41 4.66
CA ALA A 256 15.53 -5.68 3.23
C ALA A 256 14.36 -4.90 2.61
N LEU A 257 13.20 -4.89 3.28
CA LEU A 257 12.04 -4.13 2.80
C LEU A 257 12.23 -2.62 2.94
N ARG A 258 12.83 -2.16 4.05
CA ARG A 258 13.06 -0.72 4.29
C ARG A 258 13.93 -0.07 3.20
N PHE A 259 14.92 -0.80 2.69
CA PHE A 259 15.85 -0.30 1.68
C PHE A 259 15.57 -0.81 0.27
N GLY A 260 14.44 -1.50 0.04
CA GLY A 260 14.12 -2.03 -1.29
C GLY A 260 15.14 -3.04 -1.80
N LEU A 261 15.74 -3.86 -0.92
CA LEU A 261 16.66 -4.92 -1.35
C LEU A 261 15.92 -6.10 -1.97
N VAL A 262 14.61 -6.21 -1.70
CA VAL A 262 13.72 -7.19 -2.32
C VAL A 262 12.39 -6.52 -2.69
N HIS A 263 12.02 -6.59 -3.96
CA HIS A 263 10.77 -6.11 -4.53
C HIS A 263 9.84 -7.25 -4.96
N GLU A 264 8.63 -6.89 -5.40
CA GLU A 264 7.62 -7.84 -5.88
C GLU A 264 8.06 -8.64 -7.11
N GLU A 265 8.86 -8.05 -8.01
CA GLU A 265 9.42 -8.73 -9.18
C GLU A 265 10.27 -9.96 -8.80
N HIS A 266 10.96 -9.92 -7.66
CA HIS A 266 11.74 -11.06 -7.17
C HIS A 266 10.86 -12.23 -6.71
N LEU A 267 9.55 -12.03 -6.51
CA LEU A 267 8.63 -13.12 -6.20
C LEU A 267 8.57 -14.14 -7.34
N ALA A 268 8.91 -13.75 -8.58
CA ALA A 268 9.05 -14.67 -9.71
C ALA A 268 10.17 -15.71 -9.53
N LEU A 269 11.14 -15.45 -8.64
CA LEU A 269 12.17 -16.43 -8.29
C LEU A 269 11.60 -17.59 -7.46
N LEU A 270 10.49 -17.36 -6.74
CA LEU A 270 9.85 -18.38 -5.94
C LEU A 270 8.90 -19.26 -6.79
N PRO A 271 8.79 -20.56 -6.49
CA PRO A 271 7.79 -21.43 -7.11
C PRO A 271 6.37 -20.82 -7.01
N PRO A 272 5.49 -20.94 -8.02
CA PRO A 272 4.10 -20.49 -7.90
C PRO A 272 3.42 -21.14 -6.69
N ARG A 273 2.60 -20.38 -5.94
CA ARG A 273 1.73 -21.01 -4.92
C ARG A 273 0.70 -21.84 -5.66
N THR A 274 0.67 -23.15 -5.42
CA THR A 274 -0.47 -23.98 -5.83
C THR A 274 -1.70 -23.41 -5.15
N ALA A 275 -2.67 -22.90 -5.93
CA ALA A 275 -3.94 -22.42 -5.41
C ALA A 275 -4.67 -23.60 -4.77
N ALA A 276 -4.47 -23.78 -3.47
CA ALA A 276 -5.21 -24.76 -2.70
C ALA A 276 -6.64 -24.23 -2.49
N GLY A 277 -7.59 -24.73 -3.28
CA GLY A 277 -8.98 -24.84 -2.85
C GLY A 277 -9.97 -23.76 -3.31
N LEU A 278 -10.14 -23.55 -4.61
CA LEU A 278 -11.48 -23.26 -5.17
C LEU A 278 -11.92 -24.51 -5.91
N GLY A 279 -12.45 -25.46 -5.13
CA GLY A 279 -13.03 -26.69 -5.64
C GLY A 279 -14.14 -26.36 -6.63
N ALA A 280 -13.90 -26.71 -7.88
CA ALA A 280 -14.86 -26.73 -8.95
C ALA A 280 -16.13 -27.47 -8.51
N ARG A 281 -17.23 -26.72 -8.35
CA ARG A 281 -18.56 -27.31 -8.43
C ARG A 281 -18.86 -27.48 -9.91
N THR A 282 -18.48 -28.62 -10.46
CA THR A 282 -19.02 -29.10 -11.73
C THR A 282 -20.53 -29.27 -11.57
N CYS A 283 -21.30 -28.40 -12.23
CA CYS A 283 -22.68 -28.68 -12.59
C CYS A 283 -22.67 -29.80 -13.63
N THR A 284 -23.08 -30.99 -13.24
CA THR A 284 -23.53 -32.01 -14.19
C THR A 284 -24.98 -31.71 -14.54
N ALA A 285 -25.24 -31.70 -15.85
CA ALA A 285 -26.56 -31.61 -16.46
C ALA A 285 -27.39 -32.88 -16.24
#